data_AF-A0AA85JCZ1-F1
#
_entry.id   AF-A0AA85JCZ1-F1
#
_cell.length_a   1.000
_cell.length_b   1.000
_cell.length_c   1.000
_cell.angle_alpha   90.00
_cell.angle_beta   90.00
_cell.angle_gamma   90.00
#
_symmetry.space_group_name_H-M   'P 1'
#
loop_
_entity.id
_entity.type
_entity.pdbx_description
1 polymer ?
#
loop_
_entity_poly.entity_id
_entity_poly.type
_entity_poly.pdbx_seq_one_letter_code
_entity_poly.pdbx_strand_id
1 'polypeptide(L)'
;MRSLILGLIVEAVMQRLELIALSIIKPKIWVRYVDDAFVIIKRNDSEYTNKLINNIFEDMKFTTREEELNDKFPFLDALIRRTNTGNLETQVYSKSTHTDQILN
;
A
#
# COMPACT_ATOMS: atom_id res chain seq x y z
N MET A 1 6.93 -16.58 14.18
CA MET A 1 5.65 -17.27 13.92
C MET A 1 4.56 -16.21 13.92
N ARG A 2 4.00 -15.84 12.75
CA ARG A 2 2.83 -14.94 12.70
C ARG A 2 1.67 -15.68 13.39
N SER A 3 1.06 -15.07 14.40
CA SER A 3 -0.14 -15.63 15.03
C SER A 3 -1.27 -15.68 14.00
N LEU A 4 -1.85 -16.87 13.77
CA LEU A 4 -2.96 -17.07 12.83
C LEU A 4 -4.15 -16.17 13.19
N ILE A 5 -4.34 -15.92 14.49
CA ILE A 5 -5.41 -15.08 15.04
C ILE A 5 -5.18 -13.61 14.69
N LEU A 6 -3.95 -13.12 14.83
CA LEU A 6 -3.64 -11.71 14.53
C LEU A 6 -3.78 -11.43 13.03
N GLY A 7 -3.38 -12.38 12.17
CA GLY A 7 -3.59 -12.29 10.72
C GLY A 7 -5.06 -12.17 10.34
N LEU A 8 -5.95 -12.93 11.00
CA LEU A 8 -7.39 -12.85 10.76
C LEU A 8 -7.98 -11.50 11.20
N ILE A 9 -7.50 -10.95 12.33
CA ILE A 9 -7.94 -9.63 12.79
C ILE A 9 -7.53 -8.54 11.80
N VAL A 10 -6.27 -8.56 11.34
CA VAL A 10 -5.77 -7.60 10.34
C VAL A 10 -6.58 -7.70 9.04
N GLU A 11 -6.83 -8.93 8.58
CA GLU A 11 -7.67 -9.18 7.41
C GLU A 11 -9.07 -8.57 7.56
N ALA A 12 -9.74 -8.80 8.69
CA ALA A 12 -11.08 -8.27 8.95
C ALA A 12 -11.09 -6.72 9.02
N VAL A 13 -10.06 -6.11 9.61
CA VAL A 13 -9.91 -4.66 9.66
C VAL A 13 -9.73 -4.08 8.25
N MET A 14 -8.84 -4.66 7.46
CA MET A 14 -8.58 -4.21 6.08
C MET A 14 -9.80 -4.38 5.18
N GLN A 15 -10.56 -5.47 5.31
CA GLN A 15 -11.82 -5.65 4.58
C GLN A 15 -12.85 -4.57 4.92
N ARG A 16 -13.00 -4.22 6.21
CA ARG A 16 -13.89 -3.12 6.63
C ARG A 16 -13.41 -1.76 6.10
N LEU A 17 -12.10 -1.53 6.11
CA LEU A 17 -11.50 -0.33 5.55
C LEU A 17 -11.85 -0.20 4.06
N GLU A 18 -11.63 -1.27 3.29
CA GLU A 18 -11.88 -1.33 1.85
C GLU A 18 -13.35 -1.04 1.52
N LEU A 19 -14.28 -1.67 2.24
CA LEU A 19 -15.72 -1.45 2.04
C LEU A 19 -16.12 0.02 2.17
N ILE A 20 -15.56 0.73 3.15
CA ILE A 20 -15.91 2.13 3.42
C ILE A 20 -15.13 3.04 2.46
N ALA A 21 -13.80 2.94 2.45
CA ALA A 21 -12.93 3.85 1.72
C ALA A 21 -13.13 3.77 0.20
N LEU A 22 -13.15 2.56 -0.37
CA LEU A 22 -13.19 2.40 -1.84
C LEU A 22 -14.47 2.95 -2.46
N SER A 23 -15.57 2.97 -1.71
CA SER A 23 -16.83 3.57 -2.16
C SER A 23 -16.76 5.09 -2.31
N ILE A 24 -15.87 5.73 -1.55
CA ILE A 24 -15.68 7.18 -1.48
C ILE A 24 -14.54 7.62 -2.42
N ILE A 25 -13.34 7.05 -2.25
CA ILE A 25 -12.12 7.49 -2.95
C ILE A 25 -12.02 6.96 -4.39
N LYS A 26 -12.71 5.85 -4.71
CA LYS A 26 -12.78 5.24 -6.05
C LYS A 26 -11.42 5.23 -6.78
N PRO A 27 -10.41 4.55 -6.23
CA PRO A 27 -9.07 4.55 -6.78
C PRO A 27 -9.06 3.88 -8.16
N LYS A 28 -8.07 4.24 -8.98
CA LYS A 28 -7.82 3.57 -10.27
C LYS A 28 -7.30 2.14 -10.06
N ILE A 29 -6.42 1.97 -9.08
CA ILE A 29 -5.85 0.68 -8.68
C ILE A 29 -5.85 0.61 -7.15
N TRP A 30 -6.22 -0.55 -6.63
CA TRP A 30 -6.06 -0.94 -5.24
C TRP A 30 -5.54 -2.37 -5.18
N VAL A 31 -4.37 -2.56 -4.59
CA VAL A 31 -3.74 -3.88 -4.39
C VAL A 31 -3.22 -3.91 -2.97
N ARG A 32 -3.44 -5.00 -2.23
CA ARG A 32 -2.92 -5.13 -0.86
C ARG A 32 -2.23 -6.46 -0.61
N TYR A 33 -1.34 -6.44 0.37
CA TYR A 33 -0.70 -7.60 0.98
C TYR A 33 -0.88 -7.52 2.50
N VAL A 34 -1.82 -8.30 3.04
CA VAL A 34 -2.21 -8.27 4.45
C VAL A 34 -2.60 -6.85 4.88
N ASP A 35 -1.74 -6.11 5.60
CA ASP A 35 -1.92 -4.74 6.08
C ASP A 35 -1.35 -3.66 5.16
N ASP A 36 -0.43 -3.99 4.24
CA ASP A 36 0.16 -3.03 3.32
C ASP A 36 -0.68 -2.88 2.05
N ALA A 37 -1.01 -1.64 1.66
CA ALA A 37 -1.80 -1.36 0.47
C ALA A 37 -1.08 -0.41 -0.51
N PHE A 38 -1.16 -0.75 -1.80
CA PHE A 38 -0.79 0.08 -2.93
C PHE A 38 -2.05 0.65 -3.58
N VAL A 39 -2.09 1.98 -3.70
CA VAL A 39 -3.25 2.71 -4.18
C VAL A 39 -2.85 3.75 -5.22
N ILE A 40 -3.58 3.79 -6.34
CA ILE A 40 -3.47 4.85 -7.35
C ILE A 40 -4.73 5.70 -7.30
N ILE A 41 -4.56 6.95 -6.91
CA ILE A 41 -5.59 7.99 -6.84
C ILE A 41 -5.14 9.25 -7.58
N LYS A 42 -6.04 10.22 -7.72
CA LYS A 42 -5.67 11.53 -8.24
C LYS A 42 -4.74 12.23 -7.25
N ARG A 43 -3.69 12.89 -7.76
CA ARG A 43 -2.70 13.58 -6.92
C ARG A 43 -3.33 14.61 -5.97
N ASN A 44 -4.37 15.33 -6.42
CA ASN A 44 -5.05 16.34 -5.59
C ASN A 44 -5.89 15.73 -4.45
N ASP A 45 -6.21 14.43 -4.52
CA ASP A 45 -7.03 13.74 -3.54
C ASP A 45 -6.18 13.01 -2.48
N SER A 46 -4.85 13.12 -2.53
CA SER A 46 -3.94 12.36 -1.64
C SER A 46 -4.15 12.69 -0.17
N GLU A 47 -4.15 13.98 0.19
CA GLU A 47 -4.33 14.45 1.56
C GLU A 47 -5.74 14.12 2.08
N TYR A 48 -6.75 14.32 1.23
CA TYR A 48 -8.13 13.97 1.56
C TYR A 48 -8.27 12.47 1.81
N THR A 49 -7.68 11.64 0.95
CA THR A 49 -7.70 10.18 1.08
C THR A 49 -7.01 9.73 2.37
N ASN A 50 -5.84 10.30 2.69
CA ASN A 50 -5.12 9.98 3.91
C ASN A 50 -5.96 10.35 5.16
N LYS A 51 -6.58 11.53 5.19
CA LYS A 51 -7.46 11.96 6.29
C LYS A 51 -8.69 11.05 6.41
N LEU A 52 -9.33 10.72 5.30
CA LEU A 52 -10.51 9.84 5.28
C LEU A 52 -10.17 8.47 5.87
N ILE A 53 -9.11 7.82 5.36
CA ILE A 53 -8.66 6.50 5.81
C ILE A 53 -8.35 6.52 7.32
N ASN A 54 -7.65 7.56 7.79
CA ASN A 54 -7.30 7.73 9.20
C ASN A 54 -8.47 8.07 10.13
N ASN A 55 -9.64 8.41 9.58
CA ASN A 55 -10.86 8.70 10.32
C ASN A 55 -11.85 7.53 10.34
N ILE A 56 -11.63 6.47 9.57
CA ILE A 56 -12.51 5.28 9.57
C ILE A 56 -12.40 4.54 10.91
N PHE A 57 -11.23 4.55 11.53
CA PHE A 57 -10.98 3.95 12.84
C PHE A 57 -10.37 4.99 13.78
N GLU A 58 -10.99 5.19 14.93
CA GLU A 58 -10.49 6.14 15.94
C GLU A 58 -9.16 5.67 16.54
N ASP A 59 -9.04 4.36 16.81
CA ASP A 59 -7.92 3.73 17.49
C ASP A 59 -6.75 3.31 16.57
N MET A 60 -6.90 3.44 15.25
CA MET A 60 -5.89 3.01 14.27
C MET A 60 -5.50 4.15 13.34
N LYS A 61 -4.20 4.23 13.04
CA LYS A 61 -3.65 5.22 12.11
C LYS A 61 -2.90 4.52 10.99
N PHE A 62 -3.26 4.89 9.77
CA PHE A 62 -2.61 4.49 8.53
C PHE A 62 -1.61 5.56 8.13
N THR A 63 -0.38 5.16 7.89
CA THR A 63 0.68 6.07 7.46
C THR A 63 0.96 5.87 5.98
N THR A 64 1.04 6.97 5.23
CA THR A 64 1.59 6.95 3.88
C THR A 64 3.11 6.82 4.04
N ARG A 65 3.68 5.68 3.63
CA ARG A 65 5.12 5.43 3.81
C ARG A 65 5.97 6.04 2.71
N GLU A 66 5.50 5.99 1.49
CA GLU A 66 6.23 6.35 0.30
C GLU A 66 5.26 7.14 -0.59
N GLU A 67 5.77 8.00 -1.47
CA GLU A 67 5.03 8.65 -2.55
C GLU A 67 5.82 8.51 -3.86
N GLU A 68 5.14 8.55 -5.01
CA GLU A 68 5.81 8.42 -6.31
C GLU A 68 6.84 9.56 -6.49
N LEU A 69 8.11 9.18 -6.68
CA LEU A 69 9.22 10.10 -6.82
C LEU A 69 10.04 9.73 -8.06
N ASN A 70 10.14 10.65 -9.01
CA ASN A 70 10.74 10.41 -10.33
C ASN A 70 10.16 9.18 -11.05
N ASP A 71 8.82 9.09 -11.09
CA ASP A 71 8.05 8.00 -11.71
C ASP A 71 8.35 6.61 -11.14
N LYS A 72 8.88 6.55 -9.91
CA LYS A 72 9.26 5.31 -9.22
C LYS A 72 8.76 5.31 -7.79
N PHE A 73 8.50 4.10 -7.28
CA PHE A 73 8.00 3.89 -5.94
C PHE A 73 8.30 2.46 -5.44
N PRO A 74 8.93 2.28 -4.27
CA PRO A 74 9.13 0.96 -3.69
C PRO A 74 7.87 0.46 -2.97
N PHE A 75 7.42 -0.75 -3.27
CA PHE A 75 6.33 -1.45 -2.58
C PHE A 75 6.73 -2.89 -2.29
N LEU A 76 6.78 -3.28 -1.01
CA LEU A 76 7.35 -4.56 -0.56
C LEU A 76 8.77 -4.75 -1.14
N ASP A 77 9.01 -5.87 -1.82
CA ASP A 77 10.27 -6.21 -2.50
C ASP A 77 10.23 -5.87 -4.00
N ALA A 78 9.35 -4.96 -4.42
CA ALA A 78 9.21 -4.54 -5.81
C ALA A 78 9.37 -3.01 -5.94
N LEU A 79 10.13 -2.59 -6.96
CA LEU A 79 10.17 -1.20 -7.42
C LEU A 79 9.15 -1.07 -8.55
N ILE A 80 8.10 -0.30 -8.29
CA ILE A 80 7.09 0.05 -9.27
C ILE A 80 7.59 1.28 -10.01
N ARG A 81 7.61 1.22 -11.35
CA ARG A 81 7.97 2.32 -12.24
C ARG A 81 6.81 2.63 -13.17
N ARG A 82 6.46 3.90 -13.27
CA ARG A 82 5.51 4.37 -14.27
C ARG A 82 6.25 4.67 -15.58
N THR A 83 5.74 4.16 -16.69
CA THR A 83 6.29 4.42 -18.02
C THR A 83 5.70 5.69 -18.63
N ASN A 84 6.35 6.22 -19.67
CA ASN A 84 5.86 7.38 -20.42
C ASN A 84 4.49 7.13 -21.10
N THR A 85 4.13 5.86 -21.32
CA THR A 85 2.81 5.46 -21.84
C THR A 85 1.74 5.35 -20.76
N GLY A 86 2.11 5.55 -19.49
CA GLY A 86 1.23 5.45 -18.33
C GLY A 86 1.02 4.03 -17.80
N ASN A 87 1.76 3.05 -18.33
CA ASN A 87 1.76 1.68 -17.81
C ASN A 87 2.65 1.57 -16.57
N LEU A 88 2.46 0.50 -15.79
CA LEU A 88 3.29 0.17 -14.65
C LEU A 88 4.21 -0.99 -15.01
N GLU A 89 5.49 -0.85 -14.69
CA GLU A 89 6.49 -1.90 -14.73
C GLU A 89 6.97 -2.18 -13.32
N THR A 90 7.27 -3.44 -13.03
CA THR A 90 7.78 -3.88 -11.72
C THR A 90 9.16 -4.49 -11.89
N GLN A 91 10.08 -4.11 -11.02
CA GLN A 91 11.41 -4.73 -10.92
C GLN A 91 11.62 -5.23 -9.49
N VAL A 92 12.40 -6.28 -9.31
CA VAL A 92 12.78 -6.75 -7.97
C VAL A 92 13.59 -5.64 -7.29
N TYR A 93 13.21 -5.30 -6.06
CA TYR A 93 13.83 -4.24 -5.27
C TYR A 93 14.31 -4.78 -3.94
N SER A 94 15.62 -5.00 -3.84
CA SER A 94 16.30 -5.28 -2.59
C SER A 94 16.71 -3.97 -1.93
N LYS A 95 16.21 -3.69 -0.73
CA LYS A 95 16.70 -2.58 0.10
C LYS A 95 18.22 -2.71 0.33
N SER A 96 18.92 -1.59 0.53
CA SER A 96 20.37 -1.59 0.79
C SER A 96 20.79 -2.32 2.08
N THR A 97 19.83 -2.68 2.94
CA THR A 97 20.03 -3.48 4.14
C THR A 97 19.83 -4.98 3.91
N HIS A 98 19.60 -5.44 2.67
CA HIS A 98 19.66 -6.86 2.34
C HIS A 98 21.07 -7.36 2.66
N THR A 99 21.17 -8.19 3.69
CA THR A 99 22.29 -9.11 3.85
C THR A 99 22.04 -10.18 2.80
N ASP A 100 22.99 -10.52 1.92
CA ASP A 100 22.86 -11.56 0.88
C ASP A 100 22.71 -13.00 1.47
N GLN A 101 21.90 -13.14 2.52
CA GLN A 101 21.55 -14.39 3.16
C GLN A 101 20.44 -15.04 2.35
N ILE A 102 20.86 -15.95 1.48
CA ILE A 102 20.00 -16.89 0.78
C ILE A 102 19.70 -18.02 1.78
N LEU A 103 18.43 -18.28 2.08
CA LEU A 103 18.04 -19.51 2.77
C LEU A 103 18.24 -20.68 1.81
N ASN A 104 19.20 -21.56 2.12
CA ASN A 104 19.30 -22.90 1.53
C ASN A 104 18.28 -23.85 2.17
#